data_AF-A0A9E6V1B1-F1
#
_entry.id   AF-A0A9E6V1B1-F1
#
_cell.length_a   1.000
_cell.length_b   1.000
_cell.length_c   1.000
_cell.angle_alpha   90.00
_cell.angle_beta   90.00
_cell.angle_gamma   90.00
#
_symmetry.space_group_name_H-M   'P 1'
#
loop_
_entity.id
_entity.type
_entity.pdbx_description
1 polymer ?
#
loop_
_entity_poly.entity_id
_entity_poly.type
_entity_poly.pdbx_seq_one_letter_code
_entity_poly.pdbx_strand_id
1 'polypeptide(L)'
;MQLVPGSLVRFRDRDAIILDFVDLETVLVEFGADASIHPAKITELLPPTVSRDSAEGQRLARLSEVALPLISDRRWQSARERLDALRELLLQPKHTRSPAQIQAAAERLNKSRATVYRWLERYETTGSIRAL
;
A
#
# COMPACT_ATOMS: atom_id res chain seq x y z
N MET A 1 21.92 2.31 14.30
CA MET A 1 20.58 2.09 13.74
C MET A 1 20.75 1.91 12.24
N GLN A 2 20.35 0.76 11.68
CA GLN A 2 20.44 0.55 10.24
C GLN A 2 19.11 1.00 9.63
N LEU A 3 19.15 1.94 8.68
CA LEU A 3 17.96 2.40 7.97
C LEU A 3 17.74 1.46 6.78
N VAL A 4 16.67 0.69 6.85
CA VAL A 4 16.19 -0.16 5.76
C VAL A 4 14.69 0.06 5.57
N PRO A 5 14.12 -0.23 4.39
CA PRO A 5 12.68 -0.30 4.25
C PRO A 5 12.08 -1.19 5.34
N GLY A 6 10.99 -0.74 5.96
CA GLY A 6 10.36 -1.38 7.11
C GLY A 6 10.97 -1.09 8.48
N SER A 7 11.89 -0.14 8.56
CA SER A 7 12.36 0.41 9.84
C SER A 7 11.33 1.37 10.41
N LEU A 8 11.07 1.26 11.71
CA LEU A 8 10.29 2.25 12.46
C LEU A 8 11.18 3.45 12.75
N VAL A 9 10.66 4.64 12.44
CA VAL A 9 11.34 5.91 12.67
C VAL A 9 10.32 6.94 13.15
N ARG A 10 10.82 8.05 13.67
CA ARG A 10 10.01 9.21 14.01
C ARG A 10 10.34 10.35 13.06
N PHE A 11 9.31 10.99 12.54
CA PHE A 11 9.41 12.16 11.67
C PHE A 11 8.29 13.15 12.02
N ARG A 12 8.64 14.44 12.21
CA ARG A 12 7.68 15.50 12.61
C ARG A 12 6.81 15.10 13.82
N ASP A 13 7.44 14.59 14.87
CA ASP A 13 6.81 14.13 16.11
C ASP A 13 5.78 13.00 15.95
N ARG A 14 5.79 12.31 14.82
CA ARG A 14 4.92 11.16 14.54
C ARG A 14 5.77 9.94 14.20
N ASP A 15 5.36 8.80 14.74
CA ASP A 15 6.00 7.53 14.41
C ASP A 15 5.51 7.06 13.03
N ALA A 16 6.46 6.59 12.23
CA ALA A 16 6.30 6.25 10.82
C ALA A 16 7.16 5.03 10.47
N ILE A 17 6.94 4.52 9.27
CA ILE A 17 7.75 3.45 8.70
C ILE A 17 8.48 3.96 7.46
N ILE A 18 9.74 3.55 7.26
CA ILE A 18 10.44 3.78 6.00
C ILE A 18 9.86 2.84 4.95
N LEU A 19 9.46 3.39 3.81
CA LEU A 19 9.01 2.64 2.64
C LEU A 19 10.14 2.39 1.65
N ASP A 20 10.91 3.42 1.32
CA ASP A 20 11.96 3.31 0.29
C ASP A 20 12.95 4.47 0.41
N PHE A 21 14.05 4.36 -0.34
CA PHE A 21 15.04 5.42 -0.52
C PHE A 21 14.79 6.11 -1.85
N VAL A 22 14.63 7.44 -1.82
CA VAL A 22 14.57 8.25 -3.05
C VAL A 22 16.00 8.48 -3.56
N ASP A 23 16.91 8.75 -2.64
CA ASP A 23 18.33 8.97 -2.88
C ASP A 23 19.13 8.63 -1.61
N LEU A 24 20.41 9.05 -1.55
CA LEU A 24 21.31 8.77 -0.42
C LEU A 24 20.95 9.52 0.86
N GLU A 25 20.18 10.60 0.78
CA GLU A 25 19.85 11.48 1.90
C GLU A 25 18.35 11.50 2.23
N THR A 26 17.51 10.98 1.33
CA THR A 26 16.05 11.11 1.37
C THR A 26 15.38 9.75 1.35
N VAL A 27 14.47 9.54 2.30
CA VAL A 27 13.61 8.36 2.38
C VAL A 27 12.14 8.74 2.23
N LEU A 28 11.33 7.81 1.75
CA LEU A 28 9.88 7.89 1.85
C LEU A 28 9.45 7.28 3.18
N VAL A 29 8.70 8.05 3.98
CA VAL A 29 8.08 7.55 5.21
C VAL A 29 6.57 7.55 5.10
N GLU A 30 5.91 6.55 5.69
CA GLU A 30 4.46 6.47 5.78
C GLU A 30 3.99 6.50 7.23
N PHE A 31 2.98 7.34 7.51
CA PHE A 31 2.40 7.47 8.83
C PHE A 31 1.20 6.53 9.03
N GLY A 32 1.13 5.90 10.21
CA GLY A 32 0.08 4.91 10.53
C GLY A 32 -1.35 5.47 10.58
N ALA A 33 -1.49 6.76 10.92
CA ALA A 33 -2.80 7.36 11.16
C ALA A 33 -3.61 7.61 9.87
N ASP A 34 -2.95 8.03 8.79
CA ASP A 34 -3.57 8.53 7.57
C ASP A 34 -3.02 7.87 6.28
N ALA A 35 -2.06 6.94 6.40
CA ALA A 35 -1.36 6.33 5.26
C ALA A 35 -0.72 7.38 4.32
N SER A 36 -0.42 8.56 4.84
CA SER A 36 0.24 9.63 4.08
C SER A 36 1.73 9.34 3.91
N ILE A 37 2.23 9.56 2.70
CA ILE A 37 3.63 9.33 2.33
C ILE A 37 4.32 10.67 2.20
N HIS A 38 5.46 10.80 2.86
CA HIS A 38 6.26 12.02 2.83
C HIS A 38 7.74 11.71 2.57
N PRO A 39 8.42 12.49 1.73
CA PRO A 39 9.88 12.48 1.70
C PRO A 39 10.39 13.10 3.00
N ALA A 40 11.36 12.44 3.62
CA ALA A 40 12.04 12.87 4.84
C ALA A 40 13.55 12.74 4.64
N LYS A 41 14.30 13.75 5.07
CA LYS A 41 15.76 13.64 5.11
C LYS A 41 16.17 12.69 6.23
N ILE A 42 17.15 11.85 5.97
CA ILE A 42 17.70 10.90 6.94
C ILE A 42 18.14 11.62 8.24
N THR A 43 18.67 12.83 8.11
CA THR A 43 19.11 13.67 9.23
C THR A 43 17.97 14.20 10.10
N GLU A 44 16.74 14.21 9.59
CA GLU A 44 15.53 14.64 10.32
C GLU A 44 14.83 13.47 11.03
N LEU A 45 15.29 12.23 10.79
CA LEU A 45 14.71 11.03 11.39
C LEU A 45 15.22 10.85 12.82
N LEU A 46 14.28 10.58 13.72
CA LEU A 46 14.56 10.26 15.11
C LEU A 46 14.22 8.79 15.40
N PRO A 47 14.75 8.22 16.50
CA PRO A 47 14.30 6.93 16.99
C PRO A 47 12.78 6.92 17.24
N PRO A 48 12.07 5.82 16.93
CA PRO A 48 10.64 5.70 17.19
C PRO A 48 10.37 5.68 18.70
N THR A 49 9.18 6.12 19.13
CA THR A 49 8.76 5.86 20.53
C THR A 49 7.93 4.61 20.71
N VAL A 50 7.21 4.21 19.66
CA VAL A 50 6.46 2.96 19.71
C VAL A 50 7.40 1.78 19.63
N SER A 51 7.21 0.83 20.54
CA SER A 51 7.87 -0.47 20.43
C SER A 51 7.29 -1.25 19.25
N ARG A 52 8.12 -2.01 18.55
CA ARG A 52 7.71 -2.85 17.42
C ARG A 52 6.69 -3.91 17.82
N ASP A 53 6.72 -4.36 19.07
CA ASP A 53 5.81 -5.38 19.60
C ASP A 53 4.45 -4.80 20.04
N SER A 54 4.35 -3.47 20.16
CA SER A 54 3.09 -2.80 20.47
C SER A 54 2.09 -2.94 19.34
N ALA A 55 0.79 -2.83 19.63
CA ALA A 55 -0.26 -2.91 18.60
C ALA A 55 -0.04 -1.87 17.47
N GLU A 56 0.40 -0.66 17.81
CA GLU A 56 0.71 0.39 16.82
C GLU A 56 2.00 0.08 16.06
N GLY A 57 3.04 -0.44 16.73
CA GLY A 57 4.26 -0.90 16.07
C GLY A 57 4.01 -2.03 15.07
N GLN A 58 3.15 -2.99 15.42
CA GLN A 58 2.73 -4.06 14.52
C GLN A 58 1.89 -3.52 13.35
N ARG A 59 1.01 -2.54 13.59
CA ARG A 59 0.23 -1.88 12.54
C ARG A 59 1.14 -1.15 11.54
N LEU A 60 2.09 -0.36 12.02
CA LEU A 60 3.09 0.33 11.19
C LEU A 60 3.98 -0.66 10.43
N ALA A 61 4.38 -1.77 11.08
CA ALA A 61 5.15 -2.81 10.40
C ALA A 61 4.39 -3.44 9.23
N ARG A 62 3.06 -3.56 9.27
CA ARG A 62 2.28 -4.05 8.11
C ARG A 62 2.32 -3.10 6.92
N LEU A 63 2.52 -1.79 7.14
CA LEU A 63 2.72 -0.84 6.04
C LEU A 63 4.04 -1.12 5.31
N SER A 64 5.07 -1.58 6.02
CA SER A 64 6.33 -2.01 5.40
C SER A 64 6.21 -3.19 4.46
N GLU A 65 5.25 -4.10 4.69
CA GLU A 65 5.01 -5.21 3.74
C GLU A 65 4.52 -4.72 2.36
N VAL A 66 4.11 -3.46 2.28
CA VAL A 66 3.62 -2.78 1.07
C VAL A 66 4.70 -1.84 0.48
N ALA A 67 5.87 -1.74 1.13
CA ALA A 67 7.02 -1.04 0.58
C ALA A 67 7.48 -1.72 -0.72
N LEU A 68 7.43 -0.99 -1.83
CA LEU A 68 7.74 -1.49 -3.18
C LEU A 68 9.02 -2.35 -3.28
N PRO A 69 10.16 -2.01 -2.65
CA PRO A 69 11.37 -2.83 -2.73
C PRO A 69 11.31 -4.12 -1.88
N LEU A 70 10.36 -4.24 -0.95
CA LEU A 70 10.15 -5.43 -0.12
C LEU A 70 9.05 -6.36 -0.66
N ILE A 71 8.32 -5.93 -1.69
CA ILE A 71 7.33 -6.77 -2.36
C ILE A 71 8.07 -7.81 -3.19
N SER A 72 7.88 -9.10 -2.88
CA SER A 72 8.43 -10.17 -3.71
C SER A 72 7.88 -10.12 -5.13
N ASP A 73 8.67 -10.54 -6.12
CA ASP A 73 8.24 -10.61 -7.53
C ASP A 73 6.89 -11.31 -7.70
N ARG A 74 6.64 -12.36 -6.91
CA ARG A 74 5.37 -13.09 -6.90
C ARG A 74 4.20 -12.20 -6.45
N ARG A 75 4.37 -11.41 -5.38
CA ARG A 75 3.33 -10.48 -4.90
C ARG A 75 3.13 -9.36 -5.90
N TRP A 76 4.21 -8.84 -6.49
CA TRP A 76 4.14 -7.82 -7.55
C TRP A 76 3.37 -8.32 -8.77
N GLN A 77 3.70 -9.53 -9.25
CA GLN A 77 3.03 -10.17 -10.37
C GLN A 77 1.54 -10.39 -10.08
N SER A 78 1.20 -10.86 -8.87
CA SER A 78 -0.21 -10.98 -8.46
C SER A 78 -0.95 -9.64 -8.41
N ALA A 79 -0.30 -8.55 -7.98
CA ALA A 79 -0.89 -7.22 -7.99
C ALA A 79 -1.06 -6.69 -9.42
N ARG A 80 -0.09 -6.95 -10.31
CA ARG A 80 -0.14 -6.62 -11.73
C ARG A 80 -1.30 -7.33 -12.42
N GLU A 81 -1.46 -8.64 -12.20
CA GLU A 81 -2.55 -9.45 -12.73
C GLU A 81 -3.92 -8.92 -12.28
N ARG A 82 -4.06 -8.48 -11.03
CA ARG A 82 -5.28 -7.82 -10.53
C ARG A 82 -5.53 -6.48 -11.18
N LEU A 83 -4.51 -5.65 -11.33
CA LEU A 83 -4.65 -4.36 -12.00
C LEU A 83 -5.06 -4.56 -13.46
N ASP A 84 -4.39 -5.45 -14.18
CA ASP A 84 -4.74 -5.78 -15.57
C ASP A 84 -6.12 -6.43 -15.68
N ALA A 85 -6.54 -7.16 -14.63
CA ALA A 85 -7.89 -7.71 -14.51
C ALA A 85 -8.99 -6.66 -14.42
N LEU A 86 -8.71 -5.59 -13.68
CA LEU A 86 -9.69 -4.59 -13.26
C LEU A 86 -9.57 -3.28 -14.04
N ARG A 87 -8.51 -3.05 -14.82
CA ARG A 87 -8.23 -1.78 -15.49
C ARG A 87 -9.43 -1.23 -16.28
N GLU A 88 -10.04 -2.05 -17.12
CA GLU A 88 -11.22 -1.66 -17.91
C GLU A 88 -12.40 -1.23 -17.03
N LEU A 89 -12.59 -1.90 -15.88
CA LEU A 89 -13.64 -1.54 -14.92
C LEU A 89 -13.30 -0.24 -14.19
N LEU A 90 -12.03 -0.03 -13.83
CA LEU A 90 -11.56 1.18 -13.13
C LEU A 90 -11.69 2.44 -13.98
N LEU A 91 -11.57 2.33 -15.30
CA LEU A 91 -11.75 3.44 -16.25
C LEU A 91 -13.22 3.83 -16.45
N GLN A 92 -14.15 2.96 -16.05
CA GLN A 92 -15.58 3.19 -16.18
C GLN A 92 -16.16 3.80 -14.90
N PRO A 93 -17.08 4.78 -15.00
CA PRO A 93 -17.88 5.22 -13.87
C PRO A 93 -18.58 4.04 -13.18
N LYS A 94 -18.65 4.06 -11.85
CA LYS A 94 -19.23 2.97 -11.05
C LYS A 94 -20.60 2.50 -11.56
N HIS A 95 -21.45 3.45 -11.96
CA HIS A 95 -22.83 3.21 -12.40
C HIS A 95 -22.94 2.58 -13.80
N THR A 96 -21.86 2.56 -14.60
CA THR A 96 -21.88 2.02 -15.97
C THR A 96 -21.34 0.60 -16.07
N ARG A 97 -20.76 0.06 -14.98
CA ARG A 97 -20.21 -1.30 -14.95
C ARG A 97 -21.32 -2.33 -14.94
N SER A 98 -21.34 -3.24 -15.91
CA SER A 98 -22.34 -4.28 -16.00
C SER A 98 -22.01 -5.48 -15.08
N PRO A 99 -23.02 -6.20 -14.57
CA PRO A 99 -22.81 -7.45 -13.83
C PRO A 99 -21.98 -8.48 -14.60
N ALA A 100 -22.10 -8.51 -15.93
CA ALA A 100 -21.34 -9.41 -16.80
C ALA A 100 -19.85 -9.06 -16.84
N GLN A 101 -19.49 -7.77 -16.91
CA GLN A 101 -18.09 -7.34 -16.86
C GLN A 101 -17.44 -7.68 -15.51
N ILE A 102 -18.19 -7.51 -14.40
CA ILE A 102 -17.73 -7.91 -13.06
C ILE A 102 -17.52 -9.43 -12.98
N GLN A 103 -18.43 -10.22 -13.55
CA GLN A 103 -18.31 -11.67 -13.59
C GLN A 103 -17.09 -12.12 -14.41
N ALA A 104 -16.87 -11.53 -15.60
CA ALA A 104 -15.72 -11.85 -16.43
C ALA A 104 -14.37 -11.54 -15.72
N ALA A 105 -14.28 -10.42 -15.00
CA ALA A 105 -13.11 -10.10 -14.20
C ALA A 105 -12.90 -11.09 -13.04
N ALA A 106 -13.99 -11.50 -12.38
CA ALA A 106 -13.96 -12.48 -11.30
C ALA A 106 -13.46 -13.85 -11.79
N GLU A 107 -13.93 -14.32 -12.94
CA GLU A 107 -13.48 -15.56 -13.58
C GLU A 107 -12.01 -15.51 -13.98
N ARG A 108 -11.57 -14.41 -14.62
CA ARG A 108 -10.17 -14.20 -15.01
C ARG A 108 -9.22 -14.23 -13.81
N LEU A 109 -9.68 -13.78 -12.65
CA LEU A 109 -8.91 -13.75 -11.40
C LEU A 109 -9.07 -15.00 -10.53
N ASN A 110 -9.95 -15.93 -10.92
CA ASN A 110 -10.40 -17.03 -10.06
C ASN A 110 -10.83 -16.54 -8.66
N LYS A 111 -11.67 -15.50 -8.63
CA LYS A 111 -12.22 -14.88 -7.40
C LYS A 111 -13.73 -14.78 -7.47
N SER A 112 -14.35 -14.48 -6.32
CA SER A 112 -15.78 -14.16 -6.27
C SER A 112 -16.06 -12.74 -6.74
N ARG A 113 -17.25 -12.52 -7.32
CA ARG A 113 -17.74 -11.16 -7.65
C ARG A 113 -17.68 -10.21 -6.46
N ALA A 114 -17.99 -10.71 -5.26
CA ALA A 114 -17.92 -9.93 -4.02
C ALA A 114 -16.50 -9.41 -3.72
N THR A 115 -15.48 -10.21 -4.01
CA THR A 115 -14.08 -9.78 -3.88
C THR A 115 -13.74 -8.65 -4.85
N VAL A 116 -14.19 -8.78 -6.11
CA VAL A 116 -14.00 -7.75 -7.13
C VAL A 116 -14.69 -6.45 -6.74
N TYR A 117 -15.96 -6.50 -6.29
CA TYR A 117 -16.67 -5.32 -5.81
C TYR A 117 -15.94 -4.63 -4.65
N ARG A 118 -15.47 -5.40 -3.67
CA ARG A 118 -14.72 -4.86 -2.53
C ARG A 118 -13.43 -4.17 -2.97
N TRP A 119 -12.71 -4.74 -3.94
CA TRP A 119 -11.49 -4.14 -4.47
C TRP A 119 -11.77 -2.84 -5.22
N LEU A 120 -12.80 -2.80 -6.06
CA LEU A 120 -13.21 -1.58 -6.78
C LEU A 120 -13.64 -0.48 -5.80
N GLU A 121 -14.45 -0.80 -4.80
CA GLU A 121 -14.90 0.15 -3.79
C GLU A 121 -13.73 0.71 -2.95
N ARG A 122 -12.79 -0.16 -2.59
CA ARG A 122 -11.59 0.26 -1.84
C ARG A 122 -10.68 1.16 -2.68
N TYR A 123 -10.55 0.88 -3.98
CA TYR A 123 -9.82 1.77 -4.90
C TYR A 123 -10.53 3.12 -5.07
N GLU A 124 -11.86 3.14 -5.24
CA GLU A 124 -12.66 4.37 -5.34
C GLU A 124 -12.52 5.25 -4.09
N THR A 125 -12.45 4.63 -2.92
CA THR A 125 -12.36 5.36 -1.63
C THR A 125 -10.95 5.91 -1.38
N THR A 126 -9.91 5.21 -1.83
CA THR A 126 -8.52 5.53 -1.49
C THR A 126 -7.72 6.17 -2.62
N GLY A 127 -8.21 6.09 -3.87
CA GLY A 127 -7.48 6.47 -5.07
C GLY A 127 -6.19 5.66 -5.29
N SER A 128 -5.97 4.59 -4.53
CA SER A 128 -4.69 3.90 -4.44
C SER A 128 -4.76 2.48 -4.99
N ILE A 129 -3.89 2.16 -5.95
CA ILE A 129 -3.71 0.81 -6.51
C ILE A 129 -3.27 -0.18 -5.42
N ARG A 130 -2.70 0.29 -4.30
CA ARG A 130 -2.33 -0.54 -3.14
C ARG A 130 -3.52 -1.28 -2.52
N ALA A 131 -4.75 -0.86 -2.83
CA ALA A 131 -5.98 -1.47 -2.36
C ALA A 131 -6.42 -2.72 -3.16
N LEU A 132 -5.84 -2.97 -4.34
CA LEU A 132 -6.23 -3.99 -5.31
C LEU A 132 -5.48 -5.32 -5.15
#